data_AF-A0A3P6RVQ5-F1
#
_entry.id   AF-A0A3P6RVQ5-F1
#
_cell.length_a   1.000
_cell.length_b   1.000
_cell.length_c   1.000
_cell.angle_alpha   90.00
_cell.angle_beta   90.00
_cell.angle_gamma   90.00
#
_symmetry.space_group_name_H-M   'P 1'
#
loop_
_entity.id
_entity.type
_entity.pdbx_description
1 polymer ?
#
loop_
_entity_poly.entity_id
_entity_poly.type
_entity_poly.pdbx_seq_one_letter_code
_entity_poly.pdbx_strand_id
1 'polypeptide(L)'
;MTNWVGLNEVGIDGGGIFREFLTELLRTGFDPDRGFFKYTHDRLLYPNPSSMQLYPDSYSQHFFFLGRVVAKLIYEKQMAEIRFAEFFVAQLLGKRHTDVDLHHMKSYDPAIYKHLKNLRCLSADELAALELDFSVIVDDMGDVQTVDLIPGGRNIRVTVDNRLEYIRTYVNLFLYKRVSLQ
;
A
#
# COMPACT_ATOMS: atom_id res chain seq x y z
N MET A 1 -30.04 -2.78 -27.01
CA MET A 1 -28.85 -2.86 -27.88
C MET A 1 -29.07 -4.03 -28.84
N THR A 2 -28.42 -4.03 -30.00
CA THR A 2 -28.55 -5.09 -30.98
C THR A 2 -27.26 -5.91 -30.95
N ASN A 3 -27.33 -7.23 -30.86
CA ASN A 3 -26.11 -8.05 -30.90
C ASN A 3 -25.48 -8.04 -32.30
N TRP A 4 -24.28 -8.62 -32.45
CA TRP A 4 -23.51 -8.66 -33.71
C TRP A 4 -24.22 -9.42 -34.86
N VAL A 5 -25.33 -10.11 -34.56
CA VAL A 5 -26.19 -10.81 -35.53
C VAL A 5 -27.45 -10.00 -35.87
N GLY A 6 -27.58 -8.77 -35.36
CA GLY A 6 -28.69 -7.87 -35.71
C GLY A 6 -30.02 -8.18 -35.01
N LEU A 7 -30.02 -9.04 -33.98
CA LEU A 7 -31.23 -9.32 -33.20
C LEU A 7 -31.38 -8.33 -32.04
N ASN A 8 -32.63 -7.90 -31.82
CA ASN A 8 -32.99 -7.01 -30.72
C ASN A 8 -32.82 -7.76 -29.39
N GLU A 9 -31.84 -7.35 -28.59
CA GLU A 9 -31.46 -8.04 -27.37
C GLU A 9 -32.53 -7.78 -26.31
N VAL A 10 -33.36 -8.79 -26.02
CA VAL A 10 -34.34 -8.71 -24.94
C VAL A 10 -33.56 -8.83 -23.63
N GLY A 11 -33.27 -7.68 -23.00
CA GLY A 11 -32.57 -7.58 -21.72
C GLY A 11 -33.41 -8.15 -20.58
N ILE A 12 -33.49 -9.48 -20.50
CA ILE A 12 -34.19 -10.22 -19.45
C ILE A 12 -33.29 -10.40 -18.22
N ASP A 13 -31.96 -10.29 -18.38
CA ASP A 13 -31.02 -10.23 -17.26
C ASP A 13 -29.86 -9.26 -17.55
N GLY A 14 -30.16 -7.96 -17.59
CA GLY A 14 -29.14 -6.92 -17.73
C GLY A 14 -28.09 -6.91 -16.60
N GLY A 15 -28.28 -7.72 -15.55
CA GLY A 15 -27.32 -7.90 -14.46
C GLY A 15 -26.10 -8.73 -14.85
N GLY A 16 -26.24 -9.73 -15.73
CA GLY A 16 -25.15 -10.66 -16.08
C GLY A 16 -23.97 -9.97 -16.76
N ILE A 17 -24.22 -9.33 -17.90
CA ILE A 17 -23.19 -8.64 -18.71
C ILE A 17 -22.54 -7.49 -17.92
N PHE A 18 -23.33 -6.74 -17.16
CA PHE A 18 -22.80 -5.64 -16.34
C PHE A 18 -21.94 -6.16 -15.18
N ARG A 19 -22.32 -7.28 -14.55
CA ARG A 19 -21.51 -7.91 -13.49
C ARG A 19 -20.19 -8.45 -14.04
N GLU A 20 -20.21 -9.09 -15.20
CA GLU A 20 -18.99 -9.55 -15.88
C GLU A 20 -18.07 -8.39 -16.21
N PHE A 21 -18.62 -7.31 -16.79
CA PHE A 21 -17.87 -6.08 -17.06
C PHE A 21 -17.25 -5.51 -15.78
N LEU A 22 -18.02 -5.37 -14.70
CA LEU A 22 -17.50 -4.88 -13.42
C LEU A 22 -16.42 -5.81 -12.87
N THR A 23 -16.60 -7.11 -12.94
CA THR A 23 -15.64 -8.10 -12.45
C THR A 23 -14.31 -7.95 -13.19
N GLU A 24 -14.37 -7.88 -14.52
CA GLU A 24 -13.19 -7.67 -15.36
C GLU A 24 -12.54 -6.32 -15.13
N LEU A 25 -13.33 -5.25 -14.96
CA LEU A 25 -12.84 -3.92 -14.67
C LEU A 25 -12.09 -3.88 -13.33
N LEU A 26 -12.61 -4.51 -12.28
CA LEU A 26 -11.96 -4.57 -10.98
C LEU A 26 -10.70 -5.44 -11.04
N ARG A 27 -10.78 -6.63 -11.66
CA ARG A 27 -9.62 -7.50 -11.86
C ARG A 27 -8.49 -6.75 -12.56
N THR A 28 -8.82 -6.07 -13.64
CA THR A 28 -7.88 -5.35 -14.50
C THR A 28 -7.37 -4.05 -13.88
N GLY A 29 -8.20 -3.34 -13.11
CA GLY A 29 -7.84 -2.08 -12.47
C GLY A 29 -6.95 -2.26 -11.24
N PHE A 30 -7.19 -3.33 -10.48
CA PHE A 30 -6.45 -3.64 -9.25
C PHE A 30 -5.32 -4.65 -9.44
N ASP A 31 -5.07 -5.12 -10.66
CA ASP A 31 -3.99 -6.04 -11.01
C ASP A 31 -2.61 -5.45 -10.62
N PRO A 32 -1.88 -6.06 -9.67
CA PRO A 32 -0.57 -5.57 -9.27
C PRO A 32 0.51 -5.63 -10.34
N ASP A 33 0.36 -6.52 -11.33
CA ASP A 33 1.33 -6.64 -12.44
C ASP A 33 1.31 -5.39 -13.34
N ARG A 34 0.28 -4.54 -13.21
CA ARG A 34 0.16 -3.25 -13.88
C ARG A 34 0.80 -2.09 -13.12
N GLY A 35 1.40 -2.33 -11.96
CA GLY A 35 2.23 -1.33 -11.28
C GLY A 35 1.48 -0.22 -10.54
N PHE A 36 0.14 -0.17 -10.55
CA PHE A 36 -0.63 0.74 -9.71
C PHE A 36 -0.79 0.23 -8.27
N PHE A 37 -0.89 -1.08 -8.10
CA PHE A 37 -1.03 -1.72 -6.79
C PHE A 37 0.10 -2.71 -6.55
N LYS A 38 0.32 -3.06 -5.29
CA LYS A 38 1.20 -4.14 -4.85
C LYS A 38 0.47 -5.04 -3.88
N TYR A 39 0.94 -6.28 -3.78
CA TYR A 39 0.53 -7.18 -2.72
C TYR A 39 1.44 -7.04 -1.51
N THR A 40 0.82 -7.08 -0.33
CA THR A 40 1.52 -7.44 0.91
C THR A 40 1.90 -8.92 0.87
N HIS A 41 2.69 -9.39 1.85
CA HIS A 41 2.98 -10.82 1.99
C HIS A 41 1.70 -11.68 2.06
N ASP A 42 0.64 -11.17 2.70
CA ASP A 42 -0.64 -11.88 2.85
C ASP A 42 -1.59 -11.74 1.64
N ARG A 43 -1.09 -11.24 0.50
CA ARG A 43 -1.86 -10.98 -0.74
C ARG A 43 -3.00 -9.98 -0.55
N LEU A 44 -2.77 -8.95 0.26
CA LEU A 44 -3.66 -7.79 0.39
C LEU A 44 -3.15 -6.64 -0.46
N LEU A 45 -4.06 -5.91 -1.10
CA LEU A 45 -3.74 -4.82 -2.01
C LEU A 45 -3.43 -3.52 -1.26
N TYR A 46 -2.39 -2.82 -1.71
CA TYR A 46 -2.14 -1.43 -1.36
C TYR A 46 -1.57 -0.68 -2.58
N PRO A 47 -1.72 0.66 -2.65
CA PRO A 47 -1.16 1.45 -3.74
C PRO A 47 0.37 1.27 -3.82
N ASN A 48 0.89 1.04 -5.01
CA ASN A 48 2.33 0.89 -5.22
C ASN A 48 3.01 2.26 -5.07
N PRO A 49 3.90 2.47 -4.08
CA PRO A 49 4.57 3.76 -3.87
C PRO A 49 5.28 4.32 -5.11
N SER A 50 5.71 3.45 -6.03
CA SER A 50 6.41 3.81 -7.27
C SER A 50 5.47 4.13 -8.45
N SER A 51 4.14 4.10 -8.26
CA SER A 51 3.16 4.27 -9.35
C SER A 51 3.20 5.66 -9.98
N MET A 52 3.54 6.70 -9.21
CA MET A 52 3.73 8.06 -9.73
C MET A 52 4.91 8.12 -10.71
N GLN A 53 6.00 7.41 -10.41
CA GLN A 53 7.16 7.32 -11.29
C GLN A 53 6.87 6.47 -12.53
N LEU A 54 6.07 5.40 -12.40
CA LEU A 54 5.65 4.56 -13.53
C LEU A 54 4.70 5.28 -14.49
N TYR A 55 3.78 6.06 -13.94
CA TYR A 55 2.65 6.65 -14.66
C TYR A 55 2.47 8.13 -14.29
N PRO A 56 3.47 8.99 -14.55
CA PRO A 56 3.47 10.39 -14.09
C PRO A 56 2.24 11.17 -14.55
N ASP A 57 1.74 10.89 -15.75
CA ASP A 57 0.62 11.63 -16.34
C ASP A 57 -0.77 11.04 -16.02
N SER A 58 -0.84 9.82 -15.46
CA SER A 58 -2.11 9.08 -15.35
C SER A 58 -2.38 8.39 -14.02
N TYR A 59 -1.40 8.29 -13.11
CA TYR A 59 -1.58 7.61 -11.81
C TYR A 59 -2.77 8.15 -11.01
N SER A 60 -2.88 9.48 -10.93
CA SER A 60 -3.95 10.15 -10.17
C SER A 60 -5.34 9.87 -10.76
N GLN A 61 -5.44 9.86 -12.09
CA GLN A 61 -6.70 9.57 -12.80
C GLN A 61 -7.12 8.12 -12.59
N HIS A 62 -6.17 7.18 -12.58
CA HIS A 62 -6.42 5.76 -12.32
C HIS A 62 -6.98 5.54 -10.91
N PHE A 63 -6.32 6.07 -9.87
CA PHE A 63 -6.80 5.96 -8.50
C PHE A 63 -8.14 6.67 -8.28
N PHE A 64 -8.31 7.85 -8.87
CA PHE A 64 -9.58 8.58 -8.81
C PHE A 64 -10.74 7.76 -9.41
N PHE A 65 -10.51 7.17 -10.60
CA PHE A 65 -11.50 6.35 -11.27
C PHE A 65 -11.85 5.10 -10.44
N LEU A 66 -10.86 4.33 -10.00
CA LEU A 66 -11.13 3.12 -9.21
C LEU A 66 -11.74 3.42 -7.84
N GLY A 67 -11.33 4.52 -7.21
CA GLY A 67 -11.95 5.00 -5.98
C GLY A 67 -13.44 5.29 -6.16
N ARG A 68 -13.83 5.91 -7.28
CA ARG A 68 -15.23 6.14 -7.65
C ARG A 68 -15.99 4.84 -7.91
N VAL A 69 -15.38 3.87 -8.58
CA VAL A 69 -15.99 2.55 -8.82
C VAL A 69 -16.22 1.83 -7.49
N VAL A 70 -15.22 1.75 -6.61
CA VAL A 70 -15.35 1.13 -5.29
C VAL A 70 -16.43 1.84 -4.45
N ALA A 71 -16.43 3.18 -4.43
CA ALA A 71 -17.46 3.95 -3.73
C ALA A 71 -18.87 3.64 -4.26
N LYS A 72 -19.01 3.47 -5.59
CA LYS A 72 -20.29 3.10 -6.21
C LYS A 72 -20.73 1.69 -5.81
N LEU A 73 -19.83 0.70 -5.80
CA LEU A 73 -20.13 -0.66 -5.36
C LEU A 73 -20.61 -0.70 -3.90
N ILE A 74 -19.95 0.07 -3.02
CA ILE A 74 -20.35 0.22 -1.62
C ILE A 74 -21.74 0.83 -1.53
N TYR A 75 -22.01 1.91 -2.27
CA TYR A 75 -23.32 2.57 -2.29
C TYR A 75 -24.45 1.63 -2.75
N GLU A 76 -24.18 0.78 -3.74
CA GLU A 76 -25.13 -0.20 -4.26
C GLU A 76 -25.18 -1.50 -3.46
N LYS A 77 -24.38 -1.63 -2.40
CA LYS A 77 -24.26 -2.85 -1.57
C LYS A 77 -23.88 -4.09 -2.40
N GLN A 78 -23.07 -3.90 -3.44
CA GLN A 78 -22.54 -4.99 -4.25
C GLN A 78 -21.25 -5.53 -3.64
N MET A 79 -21.14 -6.86 -3.53
CA MET A 79 -19.91 -7.49 -3.07
C MET A 79 -18.90 -7.52 -4.22
N ALA A 80 -17.68 -7.07 -3.95
CA ALA A 80 -16.53 -7.26 -4.81
C ALA A 80 -15.43 -7.95 -4.01
N GLU A 81 -14.70 -8.88 -4.63
CA GLU A 81 -13.62 -9.62 -3.98
C GLU A 81 -12.31 -8.83 -3.96
N ILE A 82 -12.36 -7.59 -3.46
CA ILE A 82 -11.17 -6.74 -3.31
C ILE A 82 -10.78 -6.73 -1.84
N ARG A 83 -9.56 -7.20 -1.56
CA ARG A 83 -9.02 -7.23 -0.21
C ARG A 83 -7.87 -6.26 -0.09
N PHE A 84 -8.14 -5.12 0.53
CA PHE A 84 -7.14 -4.09 0.80
C PHE A 84 -6.36 -4.40 2.09
N ALA A 85 -5.11 -3.97 2.14
CA ALA A 85 -4.28 -4.05 3.34
C ALA A 85 -4.84 -3.14 4.44
N GLU A 86 -4.80 -3.60 5.69
CA GLU A 86 -5.41 -2.89 6.83
C GLU A 86 -4.81 -1.49 7.03
N PHE A 87 -3.49 -1.35 6.88
CA PHE A 87 -2.82 -0.05 6.99
C PHE A 87 -3.28 0.96 5.92
N PHE A 88 -3.65 0.47 4.74
CA PHE A 88 -4.16 1.31 3.66
C PHE A 88 -5.62 1.71 3.92
N VAL A 89 -6.45 0.77 4.38
CA VAL A 89 -7.84 1.07 4.80
C VAL A 89 -7.85 2.09 5.95
N ALA A 90 -6.95 1.95 6.93
CA ALA A 90 -6.83 2.89 8.05
C ALA A 90 -6.56 4.33 7.58
N GLN A 91 -5.73 4.50 6.54
CA GLN A 91 -5.45 5.80 5.92
C GLN A 91 -6.67 6.39 5.23
N LEU A 92 -7.39 5.59 4.43
CA LEU A 92 -8.60 6.02 3.73
C LEU A 92 -9.67 6.53 4.69
N LEU A 93 -9.79 5.94 5.87
CA LEU A 93 -10.75 6.33 6.91
C LEU A 93 -10.35 7.59 7.69
N GLY A 94 -9.36 8.35 7.20
CA GLY A 94 -9.00 9.64 7.77
C GLY A 94 -8.32 9.55 9.14
N LYS A 95 -7.90 8.36 9.56
CA LYS A 95 -7.04 8.19 10.73
C LYS A 95 -5.60 8.58 10.37
N ARG A 96 -5.42 9.84 9.96
CA ARG A 96 -4.14 10.47 9.58
C ARG A 96 -3.08 10.42 10.69
N HIS A 97 -3.49 10.06 11.90
CA HIS A 97 -2.66 9.89 13.09
C HIS A 97 -2.99 8.62 13.88
N THR A 98 -3.64 7.59 13.31
CA THR A 98 -3.46 6.28 13.95
C THR A 98 -2.01 5.92 13.77
N ASP A 99 -1.28 5.81 14.88
CA ASP A 99 -0.02 5.09 14.94
C ASP A 99 -0.21 3.82 14.13
N VAL A 100 0.34 3.80 12.91
CA VAL A 100 0.32 2.61 12.11
C VAL A 100 1.15 1.62 12.91
N ASP A 101 0.47 0.63 13.47
CA ASP A 101 1.09 -0.28 14.41
C ASP A 101 2.19 -1.08 13.70
N LEU A 102 3.27 -1.35 14.42
CA LEU A 102 4.29 -2.33 14.02
C LEU A 102 3.63 -3.65 13.58
N HIS A 103 2.48 -4.03 14.14
CA HIS A 103 1.73 -5.22 13.71
C HIS A 103 1.35 -5.22 12.23
N HIS A 104 1.07 -4.06 11.62
CA HIS A 104 0.80 -3.99 10.18
C HIS A 104 2.03 -4.32 9.34
N MET A 105 3.25 -4.11 9.85
CA MET A 105 4.46 -4.57 9.18
C MET A 105 4.48 -6.08 9.00
N LYS A 106 3.83 -6.85 9.87
CA LYS A 106 3.78 -8.32 9.73
C LYS A 106 3.12 -8.73 8.42
N SER A 107 2.02 -8.05 8.05
CA SER A 107 1.35 -8.31 6.78
C SER A 107 2.14 -7.74 5.61
N TYR A 108 2.69 -6.53 5.75
CA TYR A 108 3.48 -5.86 4.72
C TYR A 108 4.76 -6.63 4.35
N ASP A 109 5.63 -6.84 5.34
CA ASP A 109 6.90 -7.56 5.22
C ASP A 109 7.23 -8.26 6.57
N PRO A 110 7.00 -9.60 6.66
CA PRO A 110 7.26 -10.37 7.87
C PRO A 110 8.74 -10.35 8.32
N ALA A 111 9.69 -10.22 7.39
CA ALA A 111 11.11 -10.20 7.71
C ALA A 111 11.48 -8.89 8.38
N ILE A 112 11.01 -7.75 7.84
CA ILE A 112 11.19 -6.44 8.46
C ILE A 112 10.46 -6.39 9.81
N TYR A 113 9.23 -6.90 9.90
CA TYR A 113 8.52 -6.99 11.18
C TYR A 113 9.33 -7.73 12.25
N LYS A 114 9.91 -8.89 11.91
CA LYS A 114 10.76 -9.65 12.82
C LYS A 114 11.99 -8.84 13.24
N HIS A 115 12.65 -8.17 12.30
CA HIS A 115 13.81 -7.33 12.57
C HIS A 115 13.46 -6.20 13.55
N LEU A 116 12.46 -5.38 13.24
CA LEU A 116 12.00 -4.26 14.07
C LEU A 116 11.51 -4.73 15.45
N LYS A 117 10.83 -5.87 15.52
CA LYS A 117 10.40 -6.47 16.79
C LYS A 117 11.60 -6.85 17.66
N ASN A 118 12.64 -7.43 17.07
CA ASN A 118 13.85 -7.85 17.79
C ASN A 118 14.63 -6.67 18.36
N LEU A 119 14.69 -5.53 17.65
CA LEU A 119 15.38 -4.32 18.13
C LEU A 119 14.91 -3.89 19.54
N ARG A 120 13.64 -4.15 19.88
CA ARG A 120 13.06 -3.82 21.20
C ARG A 120 13.71 -4.55 22.37
N CYS A 121 14.40 -5.66 22.12
CA CYS A 121 14.95 -6.53 23.15
C CYS A 121 16.49 -6.59 23.14
N LEU A 122 17.15 -6.03 22.13
CA LEU A 122 18.61 -6.02 22.05
C LEU A 122 19.23 -5.21 23.20
N SER A 123 20.37 -5.68 23.68
CA SER A 123 21.27 -4.95 24.57
C SER A 123 21.95 -3.78 23.84
N ALA A 124 22.60 -2.90 24.59
CA ALA A 124 23.32 -1.76 24.03
C ALA A 124 24.44 -2.21 23.08
N ASP A 125 25.21 -3.23 23.47
CA ASP A 125 26.34 -3.75 22.67
C ASP A 125 25.86 -4.42 21.38
N GLU A 126 24.80 -5.24 21.45
CA GLU A 126 24.20 -5.86 20.27
C GLU A 126 23.63 -4.82 19.29
N LEU A 127 22.97 -3.78 19.81
CA LEU A 127 22.40 -2.72 18.99
C LEU A 127 23.51 -1.85 18.35
N ALA A 128 24.57 -1.54 19.09
CA ALA A 128 25.72 -0.81 18.57
C ALA A 128 26.43 -1.60 17.45
N ALA A 129 26.51 -2.92 17.57
CA ALA A 129 27.11 -3.79 16.55
C ALA A 129 26.33 -3.84 15.22
N LEU A 130 25.04 -3.46 15.22
CA LEU A 130 24.25 -3.33 13.98
C LEU A 130 24.57 -2.06 13.20
N GLU A 131 25.28 -1.11 13.81
CA GLU A 131 25.70 0.15 13.20
C GLU A 131 24.56 0.98 12.59
N LEU A 132 23.33 0.81 13.08
CA LEU A 132 22.16 1.52 12.56
C LEU A 132 22.22 3.03 12.85
N ASP A 133 21.77 3.82 11.88
CA ASP A 133 21.42 5.23 12.01
C ASP A 133 19.96 5.46 11.60
N PHE A 134 19.45 6.68 11.75
CA PHE A 134 18.08 7.01 11.38
C PHE A 134 17.90 7.26 9.87
N SER A 135 18.40 6.36 9.04
CA SER A 135 18.17 6.37 7.60
C SER A 135 17.89 4.97 7.06
N VAL A 136 17.26 4.91 5.89
CA VAL A 136 16.97 3.65 5.20
C VAL A 136 17.28 3.77 3.72
N ILE A 137 17.67 2.67 3.10
CA ILE A 137 17.82 2.59 1.65
C ILE A 137 16.46 2.18 1.07
N VAL A 138 15.96 2.98 0.14
CA VAL A 138 14.74 2.74 -0.62
C VAL A 138 15.13 2.54 -2.08
N ASP A 139 14.72 1.42 -2.65
CA ASP A 139 14.81 1.16 -4.08
C ASP A 139 13.40 1.30 -4.68
N ASP A 140 13.22 2.36 -5.47
CA ASP A 140 12.04 2.58 -6.28
C ASP A 140 12.38 2.40 -7.75
N MET A 141 12.36 1.13 -8.20
CA MET A 141 12.58 0.72 -9.60
C MET A 141 13.98 1.00 -10.13
N GLY A 142 14.99 0.72 -9.32
CA GLY A 142 16.39 0.96 -9.63
C GLY A 142 16.88 2.35 -9.23
N ASP A 143 15.98 3.26 -8.85
CA ASP A 143 16.37 4.52 -8.19
C ASP A 143 16.60 4.24 -6.70
N VAL A 144 17.86 3.98 -6.36
CA VAL A 144 18.28 3.68 -5.00
C VAL A 144 18.62 4.98 -4.27
N GLN A 145 17.76 5.33 -3.32
CA GLN A 145 17.87 6.55 -2.53
C GLN A 145 18.05 6.19 -1.06
N THR A 146 18.94 6.89 -0.37
CA THR A 146 18.95 6.86 1.09
C THR A 146 18.01 7.94 1.61
N VAL A 147 17.07 7.56 2.47
CA VAL A 147 16.03 8.43 3.03
C VAL A 147 16.25 8.57 4.53
N ASP A 148 16.35 9.81 5.00
CA ASP A 148 16.39 10.14 6.42
C ASP A 148 15.01 9.88 7.06
N LEU A 149 14.97 9.06 8.12
CA LEU A 149 13.74 8.80 8.90
C LEU A 149 13.34 10.01 9.75
N ILE A 150 14.34 10.75 10.23
CA ILE A 150 14.24 12.05 10.91
C ILE A 150 15.25 13.03 10.29
N PRO A 151 15.07 14.36 10.42
CA PRO A 151 16.00 15.32 9.85
C PRO A 151 17.46 15.08 10.29
N GLY A 152 18.37 14.86 9.34
CA GLY A 152 19.77 14.58 9.62
C GLY A 152 20.02 13.18 10.20
N GLY A 153 19.08 12.26 10.01
CA GLY A 153 19.05 10.94 10.65
C GLY A 153 20.29 10.07 10.43
N ARG A 154 20.96 10.19 9.28
CA ARG A 154 22.26 9.55 9.02
C ARG A 154 23.35 9.86 10.06
N ASN A 155 23.27 11.00 10.73
CA ASN A 155 24.24 11.40 11.75
C ASN A 155 23.82 10.99 13.17
N ILE A 156 22.68 10.33 13.33
CA ILE A 156 22.09 9.96 14.61
C ILE A 156 22.07 8.44 14.71
N ARG A 157 22.91 7.88 15.59
CA ARG A 157 22.96 6.43 15.83
C ARG A 157 21.73 5.95 16.58
N VAL A 158 21.31 4.73 16.28
CA VAL A 158 20.25 4.05 17.03
C VAL A 158 20.83 3.51 18.33
N THR A 159 20.22 3.89 19.45
CA THR A 159 20.58 3.52 20.83
C THR A 159 19.37 2.91 21.53
N VAL A 160 19.59 2.34 22.72
CA VAL A 160 18.50 1.78 23.53
C VAL A 160 17.44 2.84 23.87
N ASP A 161 17.84 4.10 24.02
CA ASP A 161 16.96 5.21 24.38
C ASP A 161 16.09 5.66 23.20
N ASN A 162 16.62 5.63 21.97
CA ASN A 162 15.92 6.14 20.79
C ASN A 162 15.38 5.05 19.84
N ARG A 163 15.65 3.76 20.09
CA ARG A 163 15.20 2.64 19.22
C ARG A 163 13.70 2.59 18.97
N LEU A 164 12.89 3.00 19.94
CA LEU A 164 11.42 3.02 19.77
C LEU A 164 11.01 4.10 18.76
N GLU A 165 11.72 5.23 18.74
CA GLU A 165 11.51 6.26 17.72
C GLU A 165 11.98 5.80 16.34
N TYR A 166 13.12 5.09 16.26
CA TYR A 166 13.57 4.47 15.03
C TYR A 166 12.50 3.53 14.46
N ILE A 167 11.96 2.62 15.29
CA ILE A 167 10.88 1.71 14.88
C ILE A 167 9.65 2.49 14.39
N ARG A 168 9.19 3.49 15.16
CA ARG A 168 8.02 4.30 14.80
C ARG A 168 8.21 5.02 13.47
N THR A 169 9.36 5.66 13.29
CA THR A 169 9.66 6.46 12.08
C THR A 169 9.84 5.57 10.85
N TYR A 170 10.44 4.38 11.01
CA TYR A 170 10.50 3.35 9.98
C TYR A 170 9.09 2.93 9.53
N VAL A 171 8.25 2.51 10.49
CA VAL A 171 6.88 2.07 10.19
C VAL A 171 6.08 3.18 9.50
N ASN A 172 6.20 4.42 10.00
CA ASN A 172 5.53 5.57 9.40
C ASN A 172 6.01 5.87 7.96
N LEU A 173 7.30 5.70 7.66
CA LEU A 173 7.79 5.90 6.29
C LEU A 173 7.15 4.89 5.32
N PHE A 174 7.25 3.60 5.61
CA PHE A 174 6.86 2.54 4.68
C PHE A 174 5.35 2.35 4.57
N LEU A 175 4.62 2.47 5.68
CA LEU A 175 3.19 2.21 5.67
C LEU A 175 2.37 3.46 5.43
N TYR A 176 2.85 4.66 5.79
CA TYR A 176 2.08 5.89 5.65
C TYR A 176 2.66 6.82 4.59
N LYS A 177 3.85 7.41 4.80
CA LYS A 177 4.37 8.48 3.93
C LYS A 177 4.46 8.03 2.46
N ARG A 178 5.04 6.85 2.21
CA ARG A 178 5.22 6.30 0.85
C ARG A 178 3.91 5.91 0.16
N VAL A 179 2.87 5.59 0.93
CA VAL A 179 1.55 5.18 0.40
C VAL A 179 0.62 6.40 0.22
N SER A 180 0.77 7.41 1.06
CA SER A 180 -0.08 8.61 1.08
C SER A 180 0.16 9.61 -0.06
N LEU A 181 1.21 9.41 -0.85
CA LEU A 181 1.59 10.29 -1.98
C LEU A 181 0.84 9.95 -3.29
N GLN A 182 -0.13 9.04 -3.23
CA GLN A 182 -0.86 8.47 -4.36
C GLN A 182 -2.21 9.17 -4.57
#